data_AF-A0A1F4DXC9-F1
#
_entry.id   AF-A0A1F4DXC9-F1
#
_cell.length_a   1.000
_cell.length_b   1.000
_cell.length_c   1.000
_cell.angle_alpha   90.00
_cell.angle_beta   90.00
_cell.angle_gamma   90.00
#
_symmetry.space_group_name_H-M   'P 1'
#
loop_
_entity.id
_entity.type
_entity.pdbx_description
1 polymer ?
#
loop_
_entity_poly.entity_id
_entity_poly.type
_entity_poly.pdbx_seq_one_letter_code
_entity_poly.pdbx_strand_id
1 'polypeptide(L)'
;MGGWRSVGVLVACISSIAFAADEPLAFKGLALGSSKKEVLKHYPRATCSTANFCIIFDSDPKASKGMSVAGVPAGAIAFNFEDGKVEGITIMFDAARFTQVENTVKKRYGAPDVVVPSSGETHMWRRSGGIIRLDQYFGSDRRDSALSYLTDAEVRRTAERLDARRRDASNDL
;
A
#
# COMPACT_ATOMS: atom_id res chain seq x y z
N MET A 1 6.33 -18.88 72.25
CA MET A 1 5.77 -19.16 70.92
C MET A 1 5.73 -17.83 70.15
N GLY A 2 6.74 -17.56 69.33
CA GLY A 2 6.91 -16.28 68.64
C GLY A 2 6.47 -16.39 67.18
N GLY A 3 5.43 -15.65 66.80
CA GLY A 3 4.89 -15.62 65.44
C GLY A 3 5.64 -14.61 64.57
N TRP A 4 6.21 -15.08 63.46
CA TRP A 4 6.76 -14.23 62.40
C TRP A 4 5.64 -13.85 61.43
N ARG A 5 5.45 -12.53 61.22
CA ARG A 5 4.53 -12.00 60.21
C ARG A 5 5.34 -11.62 58.97
N SER A 6 5.19 -12.40 57.91
CA SER A 6 5.72 -12.08 56.58
C SER A 6 4.98 -10.87 56.00
N VAL A 7 5.70 -9.79 55.72
CA VAL A 7 5.19 -8.63 54.99
C VAL A 7 5.37 -8.92 53.50
N GLY A 8 4.27 -9.21 52.80
CA GLY A 8 4.24 -9.37 51.36
C GLY A 8 4.25 -8.01 50.66
N VAL A 9 5.33 -7.71 49.94
CA VAL A 9 5.41 -6.53 49.05
C VAL A 9 4.65 -6.84 47.78
N LEU A 10 3.50 -6.18 47.59
CA LEU A 10 2.71 -6.22 46.36
C LEU A 10 3.36 -5.28 45.33
N VAL A 11 4.11 -5.83 44.38
CA VAL A 11 4.64 -5.08 43.24
C VAL A 11 3.52 -4.91 42.21
N ALA A 12 2.96 -3.71 42.12
CA ALA A 12 1.99 -3.34 41.10
C ALA A 12 2.72 -3.18 39.74
N CYS A 13 2.65 -4.20 38.89
CA CYS A 13 3.05 -4.09 37.49
C CYS A 13 2.07 -3.17 36.76
N ILE A 14 2.41 -1.88 36.66
CA ILE A 14 1.77 -0.94 35.75
C ILE A 14 2.17 -1.38 34.34
N SER A 15 1.35 -2.23 33.72
CA SER A 15 1.49 -2.60 32.33
C SER A 15 1.20 -1.37 31.48
N SER A 16 2.27 -0.67 31.06
CA SER A 16 2.18 0.36 30.03
C SER A 16 1.58 -0.27 28.78
N ILE A 17 0.31 0.01 28.53
CA ILE A 17 -0.34 -0.28 27.25
C ILE A 17 0.32 0.69 26.26
N ALA A 18 1.42 0.25 25.65
CA ALA A 18 1.94 0.90 24.47
C ALA A 18 0.86 0.73 23.40
N PHE A 19 0.03 1.75 23.23
CA PHE A 19 -0.71 1.92 21.99
C PHE A 19 0.36 2.01 20.92
N ALA A 20 0.63 0.90 20.24
CA ALA A 20 1.38 0.90 19.00
C ALA A 20 0.58 1.82 18.08
N ALA A 21 1.00 3.08 18.01
CA ALA A 21 0.45 4.02 17.05
C ALA A 21 0.60 3.34 15.70
N ASP A 22 -0.52 3.05 15.05
CA ASP A 22 -0.50 2.30 13.80
C ASP A 22 0.48 2.96 12.84
N GLU A 23 1.47 2.19 12.41
CA GLU A 23 2.48 2.72 11.50
C GLU A 23 1.78 3.21 10.23
N PRO A 24 2.05 4.44 9.77
CA PRO A 24 1.46 4.93 8.54
C PRO A 24 1.82 4.00 7.40
N LEU A 25 0.85 3.74 6.51
CA LEU A 25 1.10 2.94 5.31
C LEU A 25 2.26 3.56 4.52
N ALA A 26 3.30 2.77 4.30
CA ALA A 26 4.52 3.23 3.67
C ALA A 26 5.14 2.16 2.76
N PHE A 27 5.80 2.63 1.71
CA PHE A 27 6.61 1.81 0.83
C PHE A 27 8.06 2.28 0.85
N LYS A 28 8.98 1.40 1.26
CA LYS A 28 10.42 1.68 1.38
C LYS A 28 10.76 3.00 2.11
N GLY A 29 9.99 3.34 3.14
CA GLY A 29 10.20 4.53 3.96
C GLY A 29 9.54 5.82 3.43
N LEU A 30 8.83 5.75 2.30
CA LEU A 30 7.94 6.81 1.85
C LEU A 30 6.51 6.50 2.31
N ALA A 31 5.95 7.34 3.17
CA ALA A 31 4.61 7.17 3.71
C ALA A 31 3.53 7.80 2.81
N LEU A 32 2.30 7.29 2.90
CA LEU A 32 1.13 8.04 2.47
C LEU A 32 1.06 9.36 3.26
N GLY A 33 0.62 10.43 2.61
CA GLY A 33 0.66 11.79 3.12
C GLY A 33 1.94 12.56 2.82
N SER A 34 3.02 11.91 2.35
CA SER A 34 4.25 12.60 1.94
C SER A 34 4.01 13.60 0.81
N SER A 35 4.76 14.69 0.80
CA SER A 35 4.70 15.71 -0.24
C SER A 35 5.40 15.28 -1.53
N LYS A 36 5.03 15.91 -2.65
CA LYS A 36 5.75 15.74 -3.94
C LYS A 36 7.26 15.99 -3.83
N LYS A 37 7.67 16.95 -3.00
CA LYS A 37 9.09 17.25 -2.74
C LYS A 37 9.81 16.07 -2.08
N GLU A 38 9.16 15.40 -1.14
CA GLU A 38 9.72 14.21 -0.48
C GLU A 38 9.80 13.02 -1.43
N VAL A 39 8.79 12.82 -2.30
CA VAL A 39 8.85 11.81 -3.36
C VAL A 39 10.04 12.04 -4.27
N LEU A 40 10.24 13.26 -4.76
CA LEU A 40 11.37 13.59 -5.65
C LEU A 40 12.73 13.50 -4.95
N LYS A 41 12.78 13.76 -3.63
CA LYS A 41 13.99 13.55 -2.83
C LYS A 41 14.32 12.07 -2.70
N HIS A 42 13.32 11.23 -2.45
CA HIS A 42 13.49 9.78 -2.25
C HIS A 42 13.70 9.04 -3.58
N TYR A 43 13.04 9.52 -4.63
CA TYR A 43 13.08 8.97 -5.97
C TYR A 43 13.44 10.07 -7.00
N PRO A 44 14.72 10.45 -7.10
CA PRO A 44 15.16 11.54 -8.00
C PRO A 44 14.88 11.31 -9.48
N ARG A 45 14.57 10.07 -9.87
CA ARG A 45 14.24 9.68 -11.25
C ARG A 45 12.74 9.68 -11.55
N ALA A 46 11.90 10.02 -10.58
CA ALA A 46 10.46 10.11 -10.82
C ALA A 46 10.15 11.24 -11.80
N THR A 47 9.37 10.93 -12.82
CA THR A 47 8.85 11.90 -13.79
C THR A 47 7.41 12.23 -13.44
N CYS A 48 7.08 13.51 -13.32
CA CYS A 48 5.73 13.95 -12.98
C CYS A 48 5.06 14.57 -14.19
N SER A 49 4.06 13.88 -14.75
CA SER A 49 3.34 14.36 -15.93
C SER A 49 2.27 15.40 -15.60
N THR A 50 1.76 15.41 -14.36
CA THR A 50 0.76 16.37 -13.89
C THR A 50 1.08 16.87 -12.48
N ALA A 51 0.26 17.79 -11.96
CA ALA A 51 0.32 18.18 -10.56
C ALA A 51 0.11 16.98 -9.62
N ASN A 52 -0.79 16.06 -10.02
CA ASN A 52 -1.32 15.00 -9.17
C ASN A 52 -0.74 13.61 -9.47
N PHE A 53 0.27 13.50 -10.33
CA PHE A 53 0.83 12.22 -10.74
C PHE A 53 2.33 12.27 -10.97
N CYS A 54 3.04 11.31 -10.39
CA CYS A 54 4.43 11.02 -10.71
C CYS A 54 4.61 9.52 -10.94
N ILE A 55 5.55 9.16 -11.81
CA ILE A 55 5.85 7.77 -12.13
C ILE A 55 7.36 7.57 -12.30
N ILE A 56 7.84 6.42 -11.89
CA ILE A 56 9.18 5.92 -12.18
C ILE A 56 9.02 4.69 -13.05
N PHE A 57 9.67 4.66 -14.20
CA PHE A 57 9.80 3.46 -15.01
C PHE A 57 11.16 2.83 -14.77
N ASP A 58 11.20 1.50 -14.67
CA ASP A 58 12.46 0.78 -14.79
C ASP A 58 12.78 0.59 -16.28
N SER A 59 13.26 1.66 -16.91
CA SER A 59 13.68 1.62 -18.31
C SER A 59 15.13 1.15 -18.48
N ASP A 60 15.85 0.86 -17.39
CA ASP A 60 17.27 0.50 -17.42
C ASP A 60 17.56 -0.74 -16.54
N PRO A 61 17.65 -1.92 -17.17
CA PRO A 61 17.95 -3.18 -16.48
C PRO A 61 19.27 -3.15 -15.68
N LYS A 62 20.21 -2.26 -16.01
CA LYS A 62 21.48 -2.10 -15.28
C LYS A 62 21.37 -1.15 -14.09
N ALA A 63 20.40 -0.23 -14.11
CA ALA A 63 20.08 0.65 -12.99
C ALA A 63 19.00 0.10 -12.05
N SER A 64 18.37 -1.02 -12.43
CA SER A 64 17.34 -1.78 -11.68
C SER A 64 17.74 -2.28 -10.28
N LYS A 65 18.96 -1.98 -9.81
CA LYS A 65 19.44 -2.31 -8.46
C LYS A 65 18.60 -1.73 -7.30
N GLY A 66 17.52 -0.98 -7.55
CA GLY A 66 16.79 -0.26 -6.49
C GLY A 66 15.30 -0.57 -6.30
N MET A 67 14.57 -0.95 -7.34
CA MET A 67 13.10 -0.97 -7.29
C MET A 67 12.57 -2.40 -7.30
N SER A 68 12.07 -2.82 -6.14
CA SER A 68 11.54 -4.16 -5.94
C SER A 68 10.44 -4.14 -4.88
N VAL A 69 9.48 -5.03 -5.01
CA VAL A 69 8.45 -5.30 -4.02
C VAL A 69 8.53 -6.79 -3.69
N ALA A 70 8.66 -7.14 -2.41
CA ALA A 70 8.78 -8.55 -2.01
C ALA A 70 9.92 -9.33 -2.71
N GLY A 71 11.02 -8.66 -3.04
CA GLY A 71 12.14 -9.25 -3.79
C GLY A 71 11.88 -9.42 -5.30
N VAL A 72 10.69 -9.04 -5.79
CA VAL A 72 10.33 -9.03 -7.21
C VAL A 72 10.69 -7.67 -7.81
N PRO A 73 11.40 -7.61 -8.95
CA PRO A 73 11.66 -6.34 -9.64
C PRO A 73 10.36 -5.62 -9.99
N ALA A 74 10.30 -4.32 -9.72
CA ALA A 74 9.18 -3.48 -10.12
C ALA A 74 9.44 -2.92 -11.52
N GLY A 75 8.49 -3.09 -12.45
CA GLY A 75 8.56 -2.46 -13.77
C GLY A 75 8.29 -0.95 -13.69
N ALA A 76 7.46 -0.53 -12.75
CA ALA A 76 7.22 0.88 -12.48
C ALA A 76 6.62 1.12 -11.09
N ILE A 77 6.75 2.36 -10.62
CA ILE A 77 6.11 2.84 -9.39
C ILE A 77 5.41 4.17 -9.70
N ALA A 78 4.11 4.22 -9.47
CA ALA A 78 3.29 5.42 -9.62
C ALA A 78 2.90 5.99 -8.25
N PHE A 79 2.85 7.32 -8.19
CA PHE A 79 2.45 8.11 -7.03
C PHE A 79 1.28 9.00 -7.45
N ASN A 80 0.13 8.82 -6.81
CA ASN A 80 -1.03 9.69 -6.95
C ASN A 80 -1.03 10.69 -5.81
N PHE A 81 -1.25 11.96 -6.14
CA PHE A 81 -1.32 13.04 -5.18
C PHE A 81 -2.70 13.68 -5.16
N GLU A 82 -3.12 14.10 -3.98
CA GLU A 82 -4.22 15.04 -3.77
C GLU A 82 -3.78 16.09 -2.77
N ASP A 83 -4.15 17.35 -2.99
CA ASP A 83 -3.77 18.48 -2.12
C ASP A 83 -2.25 18.52 -1.83
N GLY A 84 -1.45 18.13 -2.82
CA GLY A 84 0.01 18.07 -2.75
C GLY A 84 0.59 16.92 -1.92
N LYS A 85 -0.23 15.98 -1.45
CA LYS A 85 0.15 14.84 -0.63
C LYS A 85 -0.09 13.51 -1.34
N VAL A 86 0.77 12.52 -1.10
CA VAL A 86 0.64 11.17 -1.67
C VAL A 86 -0.57 10.48 -1.04
N GLU A 87 -1.53 10.13 -1.88
CA GLU A 87 -2.74 9.40 -1.48
C GLU A 87 -2.72 7.95 -1.95
N GLY A 88 -1.92 7.67 -2.97
CA GLY A 88 -1.75 6.32 -3.49
C GLY A 88 -0.33 6.07 -3.99
N ILE A 89 0.20 4.89 -3.67
CA ILE A 89 1.44 4.37 -4.24
C ILE A 89 1.10 3.05 -4.92
N THR A 90 1.36 2.93 -6.23
CA THR A 90 1.11 1.70 -6.99
C THR A 90 2.42 1.19 -7.58
N ILE A 91 2.78 -0.05 -7.23
CA ILE A 91 3.97 -0.74 -7.72
C ILE A 91 3.53 -1.78 -8.72
N MET A 92 3.95 -1.63 -9.97
CA MET A 92 3.65 -2.54 -11.07
C MET A 92 4.80 -3.52 -11.25
N PHE A 93 4.49 -4.80 -11.45
CA PHE A 93 5.46 -5.88 -11.62
C PHE A 93 4.87 -6.99 -12.49
N ASP A 94 5.72 -7.89 -13.00
CA ASP A 94 5.31 -8.99 -13.88
C ASP A 94 4.23 -9.87 -13.23
N ALA A 95 3.11 -10.11 -13.94
CA ALA A 95 2.00 -10.90 -13.44
C ALA A 95 2.39 -12.35 -13.09
N ALA A 96 3.42 -12.91 -13.74
CA ALA A 96 3.96 -14.23 -13.41
C ALA A 96 4.53 -14.31 -11.97
N ARG A 97 4.76 -13.17 -11.33
CA ARG A 97 5.31 -13.06 -9.97
C ARG A 97 4.25 -12.79 -8.91
N PHE A 98 2.97 -12.76 -9.27
CA PHE A 98 1.85 -12.48 -8.36
C PHE A 98 1.91 -13.29 -7.06
N THR A 99 1.95 -14.62 -7.15
CA THR A 99 1.95 -15.51 -5.97
C THR A 99 3.15 -15.28 -5.04
N GLN A 100 4.31 -14.88 -5.58
CA GLN A 100 5.47 -14.54 -4.75
C GLN A 100 5.23 -13.26 -3.92
N VAL A 101 4.70 -12.22 -4.57
CA VAL A 101 4.35 -10.97 -3.89
C VAL A 101 3.23 -11.21 -2.88
N GLU A 102 2.19 -11.93 -3.28
CA GLU A 102 1.06 -12.34 -2.44
C GLU A 102 1.52 -13.04 -1.16
N ASN A 103 2.35 -14.09 -1.28
CA ASN A 103 2.87 -14.83 -0.13
C ASN A 103 3.67 -13.93 0.82
N THR A 104 4.41 -12.96 0.28
CA THR A 104 5.20 -12.02 1.09
C THR A 104 4.30 -11.00 1.80
N VAL A 105 3.28 -10.48 1.11
CA VAL A 105 2.28 -9.59 1.69
C VAL A 105 1.52 -10.33 2.78
N LYS A 106 1.07 -11.57 2.53
CA LYS A 106 0.42 -12.44 3.52
C LYS A 106 1.32 -12.73 4.72
N LYS A 107 2.61 -12.97 4.52
CA LYS A 107 3.57 -13.16 5.63
C LYS A 107 3.67 -11.91 6.51
N ARG A 108 3.63 -10.71 5.92
CA ARG A 108 3.75 -9.44 6.66
C ARG A 108 2.45 -9.00 7.32
N TYR A 109 1.33 -9.26 6.66
CA TYR A 109 0.04 -8.65 6.98
C TYR A 109 -1.05 -9.67 7.34
N GLY A 110 -0.79 -10.98 7.26
CA GLY A 110 -1.80 -12.01 7.48
C GLY A 110 -2.70 -12.24 6.25
N ALA A 111 -3.80 -12.98 6.45
CA ALA A 111 -4.77 -13.22 5.39
C ALA A 111 -5.44 -11.91 4.92
N PRO A 112 -5.83 -11.80 3.64
CA PRO A 112 -6.59 -10.65 3.15
C PRO A 112 -7.99 -10.62 3.80
N ASP A 113 -8.50 -9.41 4.04
CA ASP A 113 -9.86 -9.20 4.55
C ASP A 113 -10.91 -9.46 3.47
N VAL A 114 -10.56 -9.17 2.21
CA VAL A 114 -11.42 -9.37 1.04
C VAL A 114 -10.61 -9.99 -0.10
N VAL A 115 -11.20 -10.99 -0.75
CA VAL A 115 -10.73 -11.56 -2.01
C VAL A 115 -11.85 -11.45 -3.04
N VAL A 116 -11.62 -10.73 -4.14
CA VAL A 116 -12.60 -10.55 -5.21
C VAL A 116 -12.15 -11.37 -6.43
N PRO A 117 -12.88 -12.42 -6.82
CA PRO A 117 -12.64 -13.11 -8.07
C PRO A 117 -13.15 -12.26 -9.24
N SER A 118 -12.30 -12.00 -10.22
CA SER A 118 -12.64 -11.30 -11.46
C SER A 118 -11.96 -11.98 -12.65
N SER A 119 -11.57 -11.25 -13.71
CA SER A 119 -10.67 -11.80 -14.73
C SER A 119 -9.26 -12.14 -14.20
N GLY A 120 -8.97 -11.77 -12.95
CA GLY A 120 -7.87 -12.24 -12.10
C GLY A 120 -8.27 -12.09 -10.63
N GLU A 121 -7.32 -12.27 -9.72
CA GLU A 121 -7.58 -12.09 -8.28
C GLU A 121 -7.23 -10.67 -7.79
N THR A 122 -8.12 -10.09 -6.97
CA THR A 122 -7.83 -8.89 -6.16
C THR A 122 -7.89 -9.24 -4.68
N HIS A 123 -6.79 -8.98 -3.96
CA HIS A 123 -6.67 -9.22 -2.52
C HIS A 123 -6.54 -7.87 -1.81
N MET A 124 -7.27 -7.68 -0.71
CA MET A 124 -7.28 -6.42 0.03
C MET A 124 -7.03 -6.64 1.51
N TRP A 125 -6.17 -5.80 2.09
CA TRP A 125 -5.90 -5.72 3.53
C TRP A 125 -6.24 -4.32 4.05
N ARG A 126 -7.15 -4.24 5.01
CA ARG A 126 -7.58 -3.01 5.68
C ARG A 126 -6.59 -2.64 6.78
N ARG A 127 -6.05 -1.43 6.75
CA ARG A 127 -5.12 -0.94 7.78
C ARG A 127 -5.57 0.41 8.30
N SER A 128 -4.96 0.81 9.40
CA SER A 128 -5.14 2.16 9.91
C SER A 128 -4.71 3.17 8.84
N GLY A 129 -5.63 4.04 8.45
CA GLY A 129 -5.40 5.07 7.44
C GLY A 129 -5.53 4.62 5.98
N GLY A 130 -5.85 3.35 5.68
CA GLY A 130 -5.96 2.95 4.27
C GLY A 130 -6.22 1.48 3.98
N ILE A 131 -5.88 1.10 2.75
CA ILE A 131 -5.87 -0.28 2.29
C ILE A 131 -4.56 -0.60 1.58
N ILE A 132 -4.18 -1.86 1.66
CA ILE A 132 -3.21 -2.48 0.77
C ILE A 132 -4.02 -3.33 -0.21
N ARG A 133 -3.80 -3.16 -1.51
CA ARG A 133 -4.53 -3.87 -2.57
C ARG A 133 -3.53 -4.53 -3.51
N LEU A 134 -3.75 -5.80 -3.81
CA LEU A 134 -2.92 -6.58 -4.73
C LEU A 134 -3.79 -7.10 -5.86
N ASP A 135 -3.48 -6.73 -7.10
CA ASP A 135 -4.24 -7.10 -8.31
C ASP A 135 -3.38 -7.97 -9.24
N GLN A 136 -3.90 -9.10 -9.69
CA GLN A 136 -3.15 -10.05 -10.55
C GLN A 136 -2.99 -9.58 -12.00
N TYR A 137 -3.98 -8.87 -12.54
CA TYR A 137 -3.94 -8.35 -13.90
C TYR A 137 -4.35 -6.88 -13.88
N PHE A 138 -3.36 -6.02 -13.79
CA PHE A 138 -3.48 -4.57 -13.82
C PHE A 138 -3.34 -4.06 -15.25
N GLY A 139 -4.16 -3.06 -15.63
CA GLY A 139 -4.15 -2.48 -16.97
C GLY A 139 -4.85 -3.30 -18.04
N SER A 140 -4.86 -2.80 -19.28
CA SER A 140 -5.60 -3.39 -20.40
C SER A 140 -4.90 -4.58 -21.05
N ASP A 141 -3.57 -4.66 -20.99
CA ASP A 141 -2.79 -5.72 -21.61
C ASP A 141 -2.60 -6.96 -20.72
N ARG A 142 -3.01 -6.87 -19.44
CA ARG A 142 -2.95 -7.94 -18.43
C ARG A 142 -1.56 -8.55 -18.23
N ARG A 143 -0.50 -7.84 -18.59
CA ARG A 143 0.89 -8.33 -18.40
C ARG A 143 1.43 -8.05 -17.01
N ASP A 144 0.90 -7.02 -16.38
CA ASP A 144 1.37 -6.58 -15.07
C ASP A 144 0.38 -6.97 -13.98
N SER A 145 0.91 -7.23 -12.79
CA SER A 145 0.21 -7.17 -11.51
C SER A 145 0.54 -5.85 -10.82
N ALA A 146 -0.24 -5.47 -9.82
CA ALA A 146 0.02 -4.26 -9.04
C ALA A 146 -0.17 -4.48 -7.54
N LEU A 147 0.76 -3.95 -6.74
CA LEU A 147 0.58 -3.74 -5.30
C LEU A 147 0.35 -2.25 -5.04
N SER A 148 -0.79 -1.90 -4.48
CA SER A 148 -1.17 -0.53 -4.17
C SER A 148 -1.32 -0.31 -2.67
N TYR A 149 -0.84 0.83 -2.20
CA TYR A 149 -1.11 1.40 -0.88
C TYR A 149 -1.97 2.63 -1.10
N LEU A 150 -3.17 2.66 -0.53
CA LEU A 150 -4.17 3.69 -0.81
C LEU A 150 -4.75 4.22 0.50
N THR A 151 -4.91 5.55 0.60
CA THR A 151 -5.66 6.16 1.70
C THR A 151 -7.15 5.86 1.58
N ASP A 152 -7.89 5.98 2.68
CA ASP A 152 -9.36 5.89 2.68
C ASP A 152 -10.01 6.88 1.71
N ALA A 153 -9.44 8.08 1.66
CA ALA A 153 -9.91 9.13 0.76
C ALA A 153 -9.72 8.74 -0.71
N GLU A 154 -8.59 8.12 -1.07
CA GLU A 154 -8.37 7.65 -2.45
C GLU A 154 -9.27 6.48 -2.83
N VAL A 155 -9.51 5.56 -1.89
CA VAL A 155 -10.47 4.46 -2.08
C VAL A 155 -11.86 5.02 -2.37
N ARG A 156 -12.33 5.97 -1.53
CA ARG A 156 -13.64 6.61 -1.69
C ARG A 156 -13.77 7.34 -3.02
N ARG A 157 -12.79 8.20 -3.37
CA ARG A 157 -12.78 8.92 -4.65
C ARG A 157 -12.78 7.99 -5.85
N THR A 158 -12.06 6.87 -5.76
CA THR A 158 -12.04 5.87 -6.83
C THR A 158 -13.41 5.21 -7.00
N ALA A 159 -14.08 4.87 -5.90
CA ALA A 159 -15.45 4.36 -5.95
C ALA A 159 -16.41 5.39 -6.59
N GLU A 160 -16.36 6.65 -6.15
CA GLU A 160 -17.19 7.74 -6.70
C GLU A 160 -16.98 7.94 -8.21
N ARG A 161 -15.73 7.90 -8.68
CA ARG A 161 -15.40 8.00 -10.12
C ARG A 161 -15.98 6.82 -10.91
N LEU A 162 -15.91 5.61 -10.37
CA LEU A 162 -16.46 4.43 -11.02
C LEU A 162 -17.99 4.47 -11.08
N ASP A 163 -18.64 4.92 -10.00
CA ASP A 163 -20.09 5.06 -9.95
C ASP A 163 -20.59 6.15 -10.90
N ALA A 164 -19.88 7.28 -11.00
CA ALA A 164 -20.17 8.33 -11.98
C ALA A 164 -20.11 7.79 -13.41
N ARG A 165 -19.02 7.09 -13.77
CA ARG A 165 -18.87 6.48 -15.10
C ARG A 165 -19.97 5.46 -15.41
N ARG A 166 -20.42 4.69 -14.42
CA ARG A 166 -21.53 3.74 -14.58
C ARG A 166 -22.86 4.45 -14.85
N ARG A 167 -23.12 5.57 -14.18
CA ARG A 167 -24.33 6.38 -14.43
C ARG A 167 -24.31 6.99 -15.83
N ASP A 168 -23.19 7.55 -16.24
CA ASP A 168 -23.04 8.15 -17.58
C ASP A 168 -23.26 7.09 -18.67
N ALA A 169 -22.62 5.92 -18.55
CA ALA A 169 -22.81 4.83 -19.49
C ALA A 169 -24.25 4.28 -19.54
N SER A 170 -25.02 4.42 -18.46
CA SER A 170 -26.43 4.00 -18.43
C SER A 170 -27.37 5.01 -19.10
N ASN A 171 -26.97 6.28 -19.23
CA ASN A 171 -27.79 7.31 -19.87
C ASN A 171 -27.60 7.35 -21.40
N ASP A 172 -26.53 6.72 -21.90
CA ASP A 172 -26.21 6.64 -23.33
C ASP A 172 -26.92 5.45 -24.04
N LEU A 173 -27.76 4.69 -23.31
CA LEU A 173 -28.55 3.55 -23.81
C LEU A 173 -30.03 3.93 -23.98
#